data_AF-A0A556BB67-F1
#
_entry.id   AF-A0A556BB67-F1
#
_cell.length_a   1.000
_cell.length_b   1.000
_cell.length_c   1.000
_cell.angle_alpha   90.00
_cell.angle_beta   90.00
_cell.angle_gamma   90.00
#
_symmetry.space_group_name_H-M   'P 1'
#
loop_
_entity.id
_entity.type
_entity.pdbx_description
1 polymer ?
#
loop_
_entity_poly.entity_id
_entity_poly.type
_entity_poly.pdbx_seq_one_letter_code
_entity_poly.pdbx_strand_id
1 'polypeptide(L)'
;YTGLTQEKELQPLQKEVLDHIHKNIGKMNDTQLLAYQKKLEKEKLKPKEEQKEITCNLFSEPNFEKPYVDYNFLDALFKAMVQNDYRALPTQCSQSIMKGLFQNWKSFFASLKD
;
A
#
# COMPACT_ATOMS: atom_id res chain seq x y z
N TYR A 1 14.80 6.40 6.49
CA TYR A 1 15.76 5.28 6.51
C TYR A 1 15.07 4.06 5.94
N THR A 2 15.62 3.43 4.89
CA THR A 2 15.14 2.14 4.35
C THR A 2 16.34 1.26 4.03
N GLY A 3 16.14 -0.07 4.01
CA GLY A 3 17.15 -1.01 3.53
C GLY A 3 17.41 -0.94 2.02
N LEU A 4 16.54 -0.29 1.25
CA LEU A 4 16.65 -0.21 -0.21
C LEU A 4 17.59 0.90 -0.69
N THR A 5 17.91 1.87 0.15
CA THR A 5 18.77 3.01 -0.19
C THR A 5 20.23 2.83 0.22
N GLN A 6 20.58 1.70 0.84
CA GLN A 6 21.96 1.37 1.21
C GLN A 6 22.64 0.59 0.08
N GLU A 7 23.96 0.76 -0.04
CA GLU A 7 24.79 0.00 -0.98
C GLU A 7 25.13 -1.41 -0.45
N LYS A 8 24.89 -1.65 0.84
CA LYS A 8 25.14 -2.94 1.48
C LYS A 8 24.10 -3.97 1.05
N GLU A 9 24.53 -5.24 1.04
CA GLU A 9 23.62 -6.35 0.79
C GLU A 9 22.45 -6.35 1.78
N LEU A 10 21.25 -6.62 1.26
CA LEU A 10 20.04 -6.73 2.07
C LEU A 10 20.16 -7.86 3.09
N GLN A 11 19.78 -7.57 4.33
CA GLN A 11 19.68 -8.56 5.38
C GLN A 11 18.58 -9.59 5.03
N PRO A 12 18.64 -10.82 5.55
CA PRO A 12 17.66 -11.87 5.26
C PRO A 12 16.21 -11.43 5.45
N LEU A 13 15.90 -10.72 6.55
CA LEU A 13 14.56 -10.21 6.81
C LEU A 13 14.10 -9.15 5.80
N GLN A 14 15.03 -8.33 5.29
CA GLN A 14 14.72 -7.33 4.26
C GLN A 14 14.38 -8.02 2.93
N LYS A 15 15.09 -9.10 2.59
CA LYS A 15 14.80 -9.93 1.42
C LYS A 15 13.44 -10.62 1.56
N GLU A 16 13.16 -11.21 2.72
CA GLU A 16 11.88 -11.86 3.01
C GLU A 16 10.68 -10.91 2.85
N VAL A 17 10.81 -9.67 3.33
CA VAL A 17 9.77 -8.65 3.15
C VAL A 17 9.55 -8.32 1.67
N LEU A 18 10.62 -8.18 0.89
CA LEU A 18 10.51 -7.93 -0.56
C LEU A 18 9.90 -9.13 -1.30
N ASP A 19 10.25 -10.35 -0.92
CA ASP A 19 9.67 -11.57 -1.49
C ASP A 19 8.16 -11.64 -1.22
N HIS A 20 7.71 -11.25 -0.03
CA HIS A 20 6.30 -11.11 0.28
C HIS A 20 5.59 -10.07 -0.58
N ILE A 21 6.25 -8.93 -0.82
CA ILE A 21 5.72 -7.88 -1.71
C ILE A 21 5.59 -8.42 -3.14
N HIS A 22 6.68 -8.94 -3.70
CA HIS A 22 6.74 -9.47 -5.06
C HIS A 22 5.68 -10.55 -5.30
N LYS A 23 5.52 -11.48 -4.35
CA LYS A 23 4.53 -12.57 -4.43
C LYS A 23 3.07 -12.08 -4.43
N ASN A 24 2.78 -10.91 -3.86
CA ASN A 24 1.42 -10.43 -3.65
C ASN A 24 1.05 -9.20 -4.48
N ILE A 25 2.01 -8.53 -5.12
CA ILE A 25 1.76 -7.30 -5.90
C ILE A 25 0.74 -7.51 -7.02
N GLY A 26 0.77 -8.68 -7.68
CA GLY A 26 -0.24 -9.06 -8.69
C GLY A 26 -1.65 -9.07 -8.11
N LYS A 27 -1.87 -9.78 -7.00
CA LYS A 27 -3.18 -9.86 -6.33
C LYS A 27 -3.68 -8.50 -5.84
N MET A 28 -2.77 -7.65 -5.37
CA MET A 28 -3.09 -6.27 -4.97
C MET A 28 -3.60 -5.48 -6.17
N ASN A 29 -2.92 -5.58 -7.32
CA ASN A 29 -3.28 -4.88 -8.54
C ASN A 29 -4.55 -5.44 -9.22
N ASP A 30 -4.79 -6.75 -9.16
CA ASP A 30 -6.05 -7.36 -9.62
C ASP A 30 -7.26 -6.75 -8.87
N THR A 31 -7.10 -6.55 -7.56
CA THR A 31 -8.13 -5.91 -6.73
C THR A 31 -8.37 -4.45 -7.14
N GLN A 32 -7.30 -3.71 -7.43
CA GLN A 32 -7.39 -2.32 -7.90
C GLN A 32 -8.05 -2.21 -9.27
N LEU A 33 -7.72 -3.12 -10.19
CA LEU A 33 -8.34 -3.19 -11.52
C LEU A 33 -9.83 -3.49 -11.43
N LEU A 34 -10.22 -4.46 -10.61
CA LEU A 34 -11.63 -4.79 -10.39
C LEU A 34 -12.41 -3.59 -9.82
N ALA A 35 -11.84 -2.90 -8.83
CA ALA A 35 -12.46 -1.71 -8.25
C ALA A 35 -12.56 -0.56 -9.26
N TYR A 36 -11.53 -0.38 -10.09
CA TYR A 36 -11.51 0.61 -11.15
C TYR A 36 -12.57 0.33 -12.22
N GLN A 37 -12.67 -0.90 -12.73
CA GLN A 37 -13.67 -1.30 -13.71
C GLN A 37 -15.10 -1.02 -13.22
N LYS A 38 -15.41 -1.41 -11.98
CA LYS A 38 -16.71 -1.12 -11.35
C LYS A 38 -17.00 0.38 -11.23
N LYS A 39 -15.99 1.20 -10.96
CA LYS A 39 -16.15 2.67 -10.93
C LYS A 39 -16.36 3.22 -12.34
N LEU A 40 -15.61 2.74 -13.32
CA LEU A 40 -15.73 3.16 -14.72
C LEU A 40 -17.11 2.86 -15.29
N GLU A 41 -17.66 1.68 -15.01
CA GLU A 41 -19.03 1.32 -15.38
C GLU A 41 -20.06 2.27 -14.76
N LYS A 42 -19.90 2.62 -13.47
CA LYS A 42 -20.80 3.57 -12.80
C LYS A 42 -20.69 4.99 -13.33
N GLU A 43 -19.49 5.48 -13.67
CA GLU A 43 -19.34 6.80 -14.27
C GLU A 43 -19.92 6.85 -15.69
N LYS A 44 -19.80 5.79 -16.48
CA LYS A 44 -20.40 5.70 -17.83
C LYS A 44 -21.93 5.85 -17.82
N LEU A 45 -22.59 5.54 -16.70
CA LEU A 45 -24.03 5.71 -16.54
C LEU A 45 -24.45 7.16 -16.25
N LYS A 46 -23.50 8.05 -15.91
CA LYS A 46 -23.79 9.45 -15.60
C LYS A 46 -23.90 10.30 -16.88
N PRO A 47 -24.64 11.44 -16.83
CA PRO A 47 -24.63 12.43 -17.90
C PRO A 47 -23.21 12.89 -18.23
N LYS A 48 -22.93 13.16 -19.51
CA LYS A 48 -21.57 13.51 -19.98
C LYS A 48 -21.00 14.75 -19.28
N GLU A 49 -21.83 15.69 -18.86
CA GLU A 49 -21.37 16.87 -18.12
C GLU A 49 -20.90 16.55 -16.68
N GLU A 50 -21.31 15.42 -16.11
CA GLU A 50 -20.97 15.00 -14.74
C GLU A 50 -19.91 13.90 -14.67
N GLN A 51 -19.52 13.32 -15.82
CA GLN A 51 -18.52 12.27 -15.89
C GLN A 51 -17.15 12.80 -15.45
N LYS A 52 -16.55 12.13 -14.47
CA LYS A 52 -15.21 12.46 -13.99
C LYS A 52 -14.18 11.50 -14.56
N GLU A 53 -12.98 12.01 -14.78
CA GLU A 53 -11.83 11.16 -15.05
C GLU A 53 -11.52 10.31 -13.81
N ILE A 54 -11.47 8.99 -14.00
CA ILE A 54 -11.10 8.03 -12.96
C ILE A 54 -9.73 7.50 -13.29
N THR A 55 -8.84 7.50 -12.30
CA THR A 55 -7.52 6.88 -12.39
C THR A 55 -7.49 5.51 -11.73
N CYS A 56 -6.75 4.57 -12.32
CA CYS A 56 -6.45 3.28 -11.71
C CYS A 56 -5.12 3.39 -10.93
N ASN A 57 -5.20 3.41 -9.61
CA ASN A 57 -4.03 3.56 -8.74
C ASN A 57 -3.38 2.19 -8.48
N LEU A 58 -2.64 1.69 -9.48
CA LEU A 58 -1.86 0.46 -9.37
C LEU A 58 -0.65 0.67 -8.46
N PHE A 59 -0.28 -0.40 -7.76
CA PHE A 59 0.89 -0.46 -6.91
C PHE A 59 2.11 -0.93 -7.70
N SER A 60 3.26 -0.38 -7.35
CA SER A 60 4.57 -0.84 -7.81
C SER A 60 5.42 -1.28 -6.63
N GLU A 61 6.35 -2.19 -6.86
CA GLU A 61 7.30 -2.61 -5.83
C GLU A 61 8.20 -1.43 -5.41
N PRO A 62 8.56 -1.33 -4.12
CA PRO A 62 9.49 -0.31 -3.65
C PRO A 62 10.89 -0.61 -4.22
N ASN A 63 11.61 0.44 -4.59
CA ASN A 63 12.94 0.35 -5.19
C ASN A 63 13.85 1.48 -4.68
N PHE A 64 15.07 1.56 -5.21
CA PHE A 64 16.03 2.58 -4.78
C PHE A 64 15.51 4.03 -4.89
N GLU A 65 14.77 4.35 -5.96
CA GLU A 65 14.21 5.69 -6.19
C GLU A 65 12.96 5.96 -5.32
N LYS A 66 12.11 4.95 -5.16
CA LYS A 66 10.86 5.00 -4.37
C LYS A 66 10.86 3.90 -3.32
N PRO A 67 11.65 4.04 -2.24
CA PRO A 67 11.88 2.95 -1.30
C PRO A 67 10.80 2.86 -0.21
N TYR A 68 9.92 3.85 -0.11
CA TYR A 68 8.87 3.92 0.90
C TYR A 68 7.53 3.49 0.31
N VAL A 69 6.78 2.73 1.11
CA VAL A 69 5.39 2.37 0.82
C VAL A 69 4.47 3.22 1.68
N ASP A 70 3.28 3.50 1.17
CA ASP A 70 2.26 4.25 1.90
C ASP A 70 1.30 3.32 2.66
N TYR A 71 0.36 3.94 3.38
CA TYR A 71 -0.66 3.21 4.12
C TYR A 71 -1.53 2.33 3.22
N ASN A 72 -1.91 2.81 2.02
CA ASN A 72 -2.80 2.06 1.12
C ASN A 72 -2.10 0.81 0.58
N PHE A 73 -0.81 0.91 0.32
CA PHE A 73 0.03 -0.20 -0.08
C PHE A 73 0.05 -1.29 1.00
N LEU A 74 0.32 -0.94 2.26
CA LEU A 74 0.38 -1.93 3.35
C LEU A 74 -0.99 -2.52 3.69
N ASP A 75 -2.05 -1.71 3.66
CA ASP A 75 -3.43 -2.19 3.81
C ASP A 75 -3.76 -3.24 2.74
N ALA A 76 -3.42 -2.95 1.48
CA ALA A 76 -3.61 -3.90 0.37
C ALA A 76 -2.74 -5.15 0.53
N LEU A 77 -1.47 -5.01 0.92
CA LEU A 77 -0.55 -6.13 1.12
C LEU A 77 -1.04 -7.07 2.22
N PHE A 78 -1.38 -6.55 3.41
CA PHE A 78 -1.87 -7.39 4.52
C PHE A 78 -3.18 -8.08 4.19
N LYS A 79 -4.07 -7.42 3.43
CA LYS A 79 -5.28 -8.05 2.91
C LYS A 79 -4.98 -9.18 1.93
N ALA A 80 -4.02 -8.98 1.01
CA ALA A 80 -3.63 -9.96 0.00
C ALA A 80 -2.92 -11.18 0.62
N MET A 81 -2.11 -10.96 1.65
CA MET A 81 -1.44 -12.01 2.43
C MET A 81 -2.39 -12.76 3.36
N VAL A 82 -3.61 -12.24 3.59
CA VAL A 82 -4.53 -12.74 4.62
C VAL A 82 -3.83 -12.77 5.99
N GLN A 83 -3.15 -11.67 6.33
CA GLN A 83 -2.37 -11.61 7.58
C GLN A 83 -3.32 -11.74 8.79
N ASN A 84 -3.05 -12.72 9.65
CA ASN A 84 -3.97 -13.15 10.70
C ASN A 84 -4.33 -12.03 11.68
N ASP A 85 -3.34 -11.32 12.21
CA ASP A 85 -3.55 -10.26 13.21
C ASP A 85 -4.32 -9.07 12.61
N TYR A 86 -4.01 -8.74 11.37
CA TYR A 86 -4.67 -7.66 10.63
C TYR A 86 -6.15 -7.98 10.38
N ARG A 87 -6.47 -9.25 10.09
CA ARG A 87 -7.82 -9.75 9.81
C ARG A 87 -8.62 -10.09 11.07
N ALA A 88 -7.96 -10.37 12.20
CA ALA A 88 -8.59 -10.66 13.47
C ALA A 88 -9.30 -9.43 14.07
N LEU A 89 -8.85 -8.24 13.70
CA LEU A 89 -9.42 -6.98 14.15
C LEU A 89 -10.55 -6.51 13.21
N PRO A 90 -11.59 -5.83 13.74
CA PRO A 90 -12.54 -5.12 12.91
C PRO A 90 -11.81 -4.14 11.99
N THR A 91 -12.23 -4.05 10.71
CA THR A 91 -11.57 -3.21 9.70
C THR A 91 -11.31 -1.79 10.20
N GLN A 92 -12.27 -1.17 10.88
CA GLN A 92 -12.11 0.19 11.43
C GLN A 92 -10.97 0.29 12.46
N CYS A 93 -10.81 -0.73 13.30
CA CYS A 93 -9.72 -0.81 14.27
C CYS A 93 -8.37 -0.97 13.55
N SER A 94 -8.24 -1.93 12.63
CA SER A 94 -6.98 -2.15 11.88
C SER A 94 -6.54 -0.89 11.13
N GLN A 95 -7.49 -0.20 10.50
CA GLN A 95 -7.21 1.05 9.78
C GLN A 95 -6.78 2.19 10.72
N SER A 96 -7.45 2.35 11.87
CA SER A 96 -7.11 3.38 12.85
C SER A 96 -5.70 3.17 13.43
N ILE A 97 -5.39 1.94 13.85
CA ILE A 97 -4.09 1.58 14.40
C ILE A 97 -2.98 1.82 13.38
N MET A 98 -3.17 1.37 12.14
CA MET A 98 -2.16 1.56 11.08
C MET A 98 -1.93 3.02 10.72
N LYS A 99 -3.00 3.84 10.68
CA LYS A 99 -2.86 5.29 10.46
C LYS A 99 -2.08 5.97 11.60
N GLY A 100 -2.41 5.63 12.85
CA GLY A 100 -1.71 6.14 14.02
C GLY A 100 -0.23 5.75 14.02
N LEU A 101 0.08 4.48 13.71
CA LEU A 101 1.45 3.99 13.58
C LEU A 101 2.23 4.77 12.51
N PHE A 102 1.64 4.98 11.33
CA PHE A 102 2.28 5.76 10.25
C PHE A 102 2.57 7.20 10.66
N GLN A 103 1.62 7.84 11.35
CA GLN A 103 1.80 9.20 11.82
C GLN A 103 2.91 9.29 12.86
N ASN A 104 2.89 8.39 13.86
CA ASN A 104 3.91 8.35 14.91
C ASN A 104 5.31 8.05 14.34
N TRP A 105 5.40 7.14 13.38
CA TRP A 105 6.65 6.84 12.67
C TRP A 105 7.19 8.08 11.96
N LYS A 106 6.34 8.80 11.20
CA LYS A 106 6.73 10.05 10.55
C LYS A 106 7.19 11.10 11.57
N SER A 107 6.47 11.27 12.68
CA SER A 107 6.82 12.22 13.74
C SER A 107 8.15 11.88 14.40
N PHE A 108 8.41 10.60 14.69
CA PHE A 108 9.67 10.15 15.29
C PHE A 108 10.88 10.48 14.40
N PHE A 109 10.80 10.19 13.10
CA PHE A 109 11.91 10.54 12.20
C PHE A 109 12.01 12.03 11.89
N ALA A 110 10.93 12.80 12.05
CA ALA A 110 10.99 14.25 12.00
C ALA A 110 11.75 14.80 13.22
N SER A 111 11.46 14.30 14.43
CA SER A 111 12.13 14.75 15.65
C SER A 111 13.61 14.36 15.74
N LEU A 112 14.09 13.42 14.93
CA LEU A 112 15.51 13.07 14.85
C LEU A 112 16.32 13.97 13.88
N LYS A 113 15.65 14.84 13.13
CA LYS A 113 16.29 15.76 12.17
C LYS A 113 16.53 17.16 12.76
N ASP A 114 15.96 17.42 13.94
CA ASP A 114 16.28 18.56 14.79
C ASP A 114 17.52 18.26 15.64
#